data_AF-A0A842SAT7-F1
#
_entry.id   AF-A0A842SAT7-F1
#
_cell.length_a   1.000
_cell.length_b   1.000
_cell.length_c   1.000
_cell.angle_alpha   90.00
_cell.angle_beta   90.00
_cell.angle_gamma   90.00
#
_symmetry.space_group_name_H-M   'P 1'
#
loop_
_entity.id
_entity.type
_entity.pdbx_description
1 polymer ?
#
loop_
_entity_poly.entity_id
_entity_poly.type
_entity_poly.pdbx_seq_one_letter_code
_entity_poly.pdbx_strand_id
1 'polypeptide(L)' 'MTENSNEIHFKGKTEHIYKIIVIGDPSVGKTSLLTRFATHKFEKQYIPTVGVNIVKEQIEVDDV' A
#
# COMPACT_ATOMS: atom_id res chain seq x y z
N MET A 1 4.57 -36.04 -36.68
CA MET A 1 5.82 -35.88 -35.93
C MET A 1 6.36 -34.52 -36.34
N THR A 2 6.40 -33.47 -35.54
CA THR A 2 6.34 -33.31 -34.07
C THR A 2 5.89 -31.88 -33.74
N GLU A 3 4.98 -31.80 -32.78
CA GLU A 3 4.90 -30.82 -31.66
C GLU A 3 4.70 -29.32 -31.96
N ASN A 4 3.43 -28.91 -31.90
CA ASN A 4 3.00 -27.53 -31.63
C ASN A 4 3.43 -27.12 -30.22
N SER A 5 4.37 -26.19 -30.12
CA SER A 5 4.78 -25.54 -28.87
C SER A 5 3.97 -24.27 -28.60
N ASN A 6 2.67 -24.40 -28.38
CA ASN A 6 1.87 -23.36 -27.72
C ASN A 6 1.77 -23.70 -26.23
N GLU A 7 2.87 -23.52 -25.51
CA GLU A 7 2.90 -23.65 -24.07
C GLU A 7 2.32 -22.37 -23.45
N ILE A 8 1.13 -22.47 -22.85
CA ILE A 8 0.51 -21.37 -22.11
C ILE A 8 1.25 -21.24 -20.79
N HIS A 9 2.22 -20.32 -20.71
CA HIS A 9 2.86 -19.96 -19.45
C HIS A 9 1.88 -19.18 -18.57
N PHE A 10 1.24 -19.85 -17.62
CA PHE A 10 0.49 -19.18 -16.55
C PHE A 10 1.48 -18.64 -15.51
N LYS A 11 2.01 -17.44 -15.75
CA LYS A 11 2.81 -16.71 -14.75
C LYS A 11 1.83 -16.19 -13.69
N GLY A 12 1.58 -16.98 -12.65
CA GLY A 12 0.76 -16.55 -11.53
C GLY A 12 1.30 -15.22 -10.97
N LYS A 13 0.51 -14.14 -11.08
CA LYS A 13 0.89 -12.83 -10.54
C LYS A 13 0.92 -12.98 -9.02
N THR A 14 2.11 -13.04 -8.44
CA THR A 14 2.27 -13.08 -6.98
C THR A 14 1.95 -11.70 -6.42
N GLU A 15 0.91 -11.60 -5.59
CA GLU A 15 0.63 -10.35 -4.88
C GLU A 15 1.73 -10.09 -3.84
N HIS A 16 2.42 -8.96 -3.97
CA HIS A 16 3.39 -8.51 -2.98
C HIS A 16 2.67 -7.72 -1.89
N ILE A 17 2.79 -8.17 -0.64
CA ILE A 17 2.21 -7.48 0.53
C ILE A 17 3.34 -6.83 1.32
N TYR A 18 3.30 -5.50 1.42
CA TYR A 18 4.25 -4.71 2.19
C TYR A 18 3.64 -4.28 3.53
N LYS A 19 4.38 -4.49 4.63
CA LYS A 19 4.02 -3.98 5.97
C LYS A 19 4.92 -2.80 6.30
N ILE A 20 4.33 -1.61 6.40
CA ILE A 20 5.06 -0.36 6.61
C ILE A 20 4.67 0.22 7.98
N ILE A 21 5.65 0.71 8.75
CA ILE A 21 5.45 1.37 10.04
C ILE A 21 6.00 2.79 9.96
N VAL A 22 5.19 3.77 10.35
CA VAL A 22 5.58 5.19 10.39
C VAL A 22 5.85 5.61 11.84
N ILE A 23 7.07 6.08 12.11
CA ILE A 23 7.54 6.50 13.44
C ILE A 23 7.84 8.00 13.50
N GLY A 24 7.92 8.57 14.71
CA GLY A 24 8.27 9.98 14.94
C GLY A 24 7.52 10.59 16.13
N ASP A 25 7.89 11.81 16.51
CA ASP A 25 7.34 12.52 17.67
C ASP A 25 5.82 12.73 17.59
N PRO A 26 5.13 12.93 18.74
CA PRO A 26 3.72 13.34 18.74
C PRO A 26 3.49 14.56 17.86
N SER A 27 2.32 14.63 17.23
CA SER A 27 1.87 15.80 16.44
C SER A 27 2.66 16.15 15.16
N VAL A 28 3.65 15.35 14.73
CA VAL A 28 4.38 15.58 13.45
C VAL A 28 3.58 15.23 12.18
N GLY A 29 2.31 14.82 12.32
CA GLY A 29 1.42 14.58 11.18
C GLY A 29 1.42 13.16 10.61
N LYS A 30 1.97 12.16 11.32
CA LYS A 30 1.97 10.74 10.89
C LYS A 30 0.58 10.24 10.50
N THR A 31 -0.42 10.57 11.31
CA THR A 31 -1.83 10.21 11.09
C THR A 31 -2.39 10.90 9.86
N SER A 32 -2.12 12.19 9.70
CA SER A 32 -2.54 12.96 8.53
C SER A 32 -1.93 12.41 7.24
N LEU A 33 -0.68 11.94 7.28
CA LEU A 33 -0.03 11.27 6.14
C LEU A 33 -0.73 9.97 5.78
N LEU A 34 -0.96 9.08 6.75
CA LEU A 34 -1.65 7.80 6.51
C LEU A 34 -3.08 8.01 6.02
N THR A 35 -3.84 8.92 6.62
CA THR A 35 -5.21 9.26 6.19
C THR A 35 -5.20 9.85 4.79
N ARG A 36 -4.23 10.72 4.45
CA ARG A 36 -4.11 11.29 3.10
C ARG A 36 -3.78 10.23 2.06
N PHE A 37 -2.92 9.27 2.41
CA PHE A 37 -2.59 8.16 1.53
C PHE A 37 -3.83 7.28 1.25
N ALA A 38 -4.62 6.94 2.28
CA ALA A 38 -5.81 6.11 2.14
C ALA A 38 -6.99 6.79 1.44
N THR A 39 -7.23 8.06 1.76
CA THR A 39 -8.47 8.76 1.36
C THR A 39 -8.29 9.74 0.22
N HIS A 40 -7.03 10.02 -0.16
CA HIS A 40 -6.66 11.12 -1.06
C HIS A 40 -7.24 12.49 -0.66
N LYS A 41 -7.57 12.67 0.63
CA LYS A 41 -8.09 13.92 1.23
C LYS A 41 -7.19 14.39 2.36
N PHE A 42 -7.10 15.71 2.53
CA PHE A 42 -6.35 16.30 3.64
C PHE A 42 -7.33 17.01 4.57
N GLU A 43 -7.43 16.52 5.80
CA GLU A 43 -8.26 17.14 6.84
C GLU A 43 -7.38 18.05 7.70
N LYS A 44 -7.81 19.32 7.86
CA LYS A 44 -7.09 20.32 8.66
C LYS A 44 -7.30 20.14 10.16
N GLN A 45 -8.32 19.38 10.57
CA GLN A 45 -8.65 19.19 11.97
C GLN A 45 -7.82 18.04 12.54
N TYR A 46 -6.92 18.35 13.48
CA TYR A 46 -6.11 17.35 14.14
C TYR A 46 -6.92 16.64 15.23
N ILE A 47 -7.18 15.36 15.02
CA ILE A 47 -7.65 14.44 16.07
C ILE A 47 -6.46 13.53 16.41
N PRO A 48 -5.96 13.54 17.67
CA PRO A 48 -4.89 12.63 18.08
C PRO A 48 -5.25 11.18 17.77
N THR A 49 -4.26 10.38 17.38
CA THR A 49 -4.52 8.94 17.19
C THR A 49 -4.80 8.28 18.52
N VAL A 50 -6.00 7.76 18.67
CA VAL A 50 -6.39 6.91 19.79
C VAL A 50 -6.15 5.46 19.36
N GLY A 51 -5.17 4.81 19.96
CA GLY A 51 -4.80 3.43 19.63
C GLY A 51 -3.91 3.30 18.39
N VAL A 52 -4.24 2.37 17.49
CA VAL A 52 -3.46 2.03 16.29
C VAL A 52 -4.28 2.33 15.03
N ASN A 53 -3.70 3.07 14.09
CA ASN A 53 -4.30 3.32 12.77
C ASN A 53 -3.67 2.38 11.73
N ILE A 54 -4.47 1.47 11.16
CA ILE A 54 -4.05 0.53 10.11
C ILE A 54 -4.75 0.91 8.81
N VAL A 55 -3.94 1.13 7.78
CA VAL A 55 -4.40 1.41 6.41
C VAL A 55 -3.90 0.30 5.50
N LYS A 56 -4.75 -0.17 4.58
CA LYS A 56 -4.39 -1.13 3.53
C LYS A 56 -4.82 -0.56 2.18
N GLU A 57 -3.85 -0.17 1.37
CA GLU A 57 -4.08 0.29 0.00
C GLU A 57 -3.43 -0.66 -1.00
N GLN A 58 -4.09 -0.86 -2.14
CA GLN A 58 -3.50 -1.52 -3.30
C GLN A 58 -2.85 -0.44 -4.18
N ILE A 59 -1.58 -0.61 -4.49
CA ILE A 59 -0.83 0.30 -5.37
C ILE A 59 -0.21 -0.51 -6.51
N GLU A 60 -0.25 0.06 -7.72
CA GLU A 60 0.58 -0.41 -8.82
C GLU A 60 1.97 0.21 -8.66
N VAL A 61 2.98 -0.65 -8.59
CA VAL A 61 4.38 -0.24 -8.48
C VAL A 61 5.05 -0.68 -9.76
N ASP A 62 5.62 0.28 -10.49
CA ASP A 62 6.44 -0.01 -11.66
C ASP A 62 7.73 -0.71 -11.20
N ASP A 63 8.13 -1.76 -11.90
CA ASP A 63 9.45 -2.38 -11.71
C ASP A 63 10.53 -1.35 -12.08
N VAL A 64 11.43 -1.03 -11.13
CA VAL A 64 12.56 -0.08 -11.31
C VAL A 64 13.71 -0.75 -12.05
#